data_AF-A0ABD1UKP1-F1
#
_entry.id   AF-A0ABD1UKP1-F1
#
_cell.length_a   1.000
_cell.length_b   1.000
_cell.length_c   1.000
_cell.angle_alpha   90.00
_cell.angle_beta   90.00
_cell.angle_gamma   90.00
#
_symmetry.space_group_name_H-M   'P 1'
#
loop_
_entity.id
_entity.type
_entity.pdbx_description
1 polymer ?
#
loop_
_entity_poly.entity_id
_entity_poly.type
_entity_poly.pdbx_seq_one_letter_code
_entity_poly.pdbx_strand_id
1 'polypeptide(L)'
;MPLDITVETITKTTIFFVIDGPTSYNILLGRDWIHGNRCIPSSLHQCLVFWNDKGEAEVVQADHRPFVAEANSVEKFMYEENYGPVRVVQKGEETQIVAQREESFSIDAFTEMFDQMRPNIVALDEPVFGKKTIKKC
;
A
#
# COMPACT_ATOMS: atom_id res chain seq x y z
N MET A 1 8.40 -6.64 21.94
CA MET A 1 7.27 -7.52 22.32
C MET A 1 6.51 -7.81 21.04
N PRO A 2 6.27 -9.09 20.67
CA PRO A 2 5.43 -9.42 19.52
C PRO A 2 3.97 -9.02 19.78
N LEU A 3 3.31 -8.46 18.77
CA LEU A 3 1.89 -8.06 18.80
C LEU A 3 1.17 -8.67 17.59
N ASP A 4 -0.03 -9.17 17.80
CA ASP A 4 -0.90 -9.62 16.71
C ASP A 4 -1.62 -8.43 16.08
N ILE A 5 -1.45 -8.28 14.78
CA ILE A 5 -2.14 -7.27 13.97
C ILE A 5 -3.14 -8.00 13.10
N THR A 6 -4.37 -7.51 13.09
CA THR A 6 -5.39 -7.93 12.13
C THR A 6 -5.65 -6.79 11.15
N VAL A 7 -5.44 -7.06 9.87
CA VAL A 7 -5.79 -6.17 8.75
C VAL A 7 -6.78 -6.94 7.90
N GLU A 8 -8.05 -6.54 7.95
CA GLU A 8 -9.19 -7.30 7.40
C GLU A 8 -9.14 -8.77 7.86
N THR A 9 -8.98 -9.73 6.95
CA THR A 9 -8.91 -11.16 7.29
C THR A 9 -7.50 -11.65 7.63
N ILE A 10 -6.45 -10.85 7.38
CA ILE A 10 -5.07 -11.24 7.65
C ILE A 10 -4.74 -10.94 9.12
N THR A 11 -4.42 -11.97 9.89
CA THR A 11 -3.83 -11.82 11.23
C THR A 11 -2.39 -12.31 11.25
N LYS A 12 -1.45 -11.44 11.67
CA LYS A 12 -0.02 -11.76 11.78
C LYS A 12 0.61 -11.20 13.06
N THR A 13 1.34 -12.06 13.75
CA THR A 13 2.24 -11.69 14.83
C THR A 13 3.45 -10.94 14.27
N THR A 14 3.61 -9.68 14.64
CA THR A 14 4.69 -8.80 14.18
C THR A 14 5.43 -8.18 15.36
N ILE A 15 6.74 -7.99 15.21
CA ILE A 15 7.55 -7.29 16.21
C ILE A 15 7.62 -5.80 15.82
N PHE A 16 7.25 -4.93 16.75
CA PHE A 16 7.29 -3.48 16.56
C PHE A 16 8.40 -2.81 17.35
N PHE A 17 8.88 -1.70 16.79
CA PHE A 17 9.59 -0.67 17.53
C PHE A 17 8.55 0.32 18.08
N VAL A 18 8.51 0.47 19.40
CA VAL A 18 7.60 1.39 20.07
C VAL A 18 8.35 2.69 20.34
N ILE A 19 7.78 3.80 19.88
CA ILE A 19 8.28 5.15 20.12
C ILE A 19 7.21 5.87 20.93
N ASP A 20 7.60 6.47 22.06
CA ASP A 20 6.73 7.33 22.84
C ASP A 20 6.90 8.77 22.36
N GLY A 21 5.91 9.29 21.64
CA GLY A 21 5.94 10.64 21.11
C GLY A 21 4.68 11.01 20.32
N PRO A 22 4.42 12.32 20.14
CA PRO A 22 3.31 12.79 19.31
C PRO A 22 3.58 12.40 17.86
N THR A 23 2.78 11.50 17.31
CA THR A 23 2.85 11.05 15.92
C THR A 23 1.47 11.11 15.28
N SER A 24 1.40 11.30 13.96
CA SER A 24 0.14 11.33 13.21
C SER A 24 -0.42 9.93 12.90
N TYR A 25 0.26 8.86 13.32
CA TYR A 25 -0.09 7.47 13.04
C TYR A 25 0.16 6.59 14.26
N ASN A 26 -0.70 5.59 14.47
CA ASN A 26 -0.52 4.64 15.57
C ASN A 26 0.47 3.51 15.22
N ILE A 27 0.56 3.15 13.94
CA ILE A 27 1.31 1.99 13.45
C ILE A 27 1.88 2.30 12.04
N LEU A 28 3.13 1.91 11.78
CA LEU A 28 3.72 1.89 10.45
C LEU A 28 4.00 0.44 10.02
N LEU A 29 3.33 0.00 8.96
CA LEU A 29 3.61 -1.29 8.33
C LEU A 29 4.68 -1.09 7.27
N GLY A 30 5.89 -1.57 7.58
CA GLY A 30 7.02 -1.50 6.67
C GLY A 30 6.92 -2.50 5.51
N ARG A 31 7.93 -2.47 4.64
CA ARG A 31 8.05 -3.38 3.49
C ARG A 31 8.01 -4.85 3.89
N ASP A 32 8.60 -5.22 5.03
CA ASP A 32 8.65 -6.63 5.46
C ASP A 32 7.25 -7.18 5.72
N TRP A 33 6.36 -6.38 6.31
CA TRP A 33 4.98 -6.77 6.53
C TRP A 33 4.18 -6.80 5.21
N ILE A 34 4.33 -5.77 4.38
CA ILE A 34 3.63 -5.67 3.08
C ILE A 34 4.04 -6.82 2.15
N HIS A 35 5.35 -7.05 1.98
CA HIS A 35 5.88 -8.12 1.12
C HIS A 35 5.63 -9.50 1.71
N GLY A 36 5.76 -9.66 3.04
CA GLY A 36 5.49 -10.91 3.73
C GLY A 36 4.04 -11.39 3.56
N ASN A 37 3.10 -10.45 3.47
CA ASN A 37 1.68 -10.73 3.22
C ASN A 37 1.28 -10.58 1.73
N ARG A 38 2.25 -10.33 0.83
CA ARG A 38 2.02 -10.15 -0.61
C ARG A 38 1.00 -9.06 -0.94
N CYS A 39 0.89 -8.04 -0.08
CA CYS A 39 0.02 -6.90 -0.31
C CYS A 39 0.61 -5.98 -1.38
N ILE A 40 -0.26 -5.38 -2.18
CA ILE A 40 0.09 -4.45 -3.26
C ILE A 40 -0.56 -3.09 -2.92
N PRO A 41 0.24 -2.08 -2.54
CA PRO A 41 -0.28 -0.74 -2.32
C PRO A 41 -0.47 0.00 -3.65
N SER A 42 -1.61 0.70 -3.80
CA SER A 42 -1.87 1.64 -4.89
C SER A 42 -1.99 3.05 -4.33
N SER A 43 -1.02 3.92 -4.61
CA SER A 43 -1.11 5.34 -4.25
C SER A 43 -2.15 6.09 -5.06
N LEU A 44 -2.37 5.67 -6.31
CA LEU A 44 -3.34 6.26 -7.24
C LEU A 44 -4.77 6.12 -6.69
N HIS A 45 -5.14 4.89 -6.33
CA HIS A 45 -6.48 4.59 -5.80
C HIS A 45 -6.54 4.63 -4.26
N GLN A 46 -5.46 5.08 -3.61
CA GLN A 46 -5.33 5.17 -2.15
C GLN A 46 -5.81 3.89 -1.45
N CYS A 47 -5.35 2.72 -1.90
CA CYS A 47 -5.79 1.44 -1.38
C CYS A 47 -4.64 0.44 -1.23
N LEU A 48 -4.85 -0.60 -0.43
CA LEU A 48 -3.98 -1.75 -0.29
C LEU A 48 -4.77 -3.00 -0.66
N VAL A 49 -4.32 -3.75 -1.66
CA VAL A 49 -4.99 -4.97 -2.10
C VAL A 49 -4.14 -6.20 -1.81
N PHE A 50 -4.77 -7.32 -1.47
CA PHE A 50 -4.11 -8.60 -1.24
C PHE A 50 -5.09 -9.74 -1.47
N TRP A 51 -4.60 -10.98 -1.52
CA TRP A 51 -5.45 -12.17 -1.55
C TRP A 51 -5.47 -12.84 -0.18
N ASN A 52 -6.65 -13.16 0.33
CA ASN A 52 -6.84 -13.87 1.59
C ASN A 52 -6.46 -15.36 1.47
N ASP A 53 -6.60 -16.13 2.55
CA ASP A 53 -6.26 -17.56 2.56
C ASP A 53 -7.13 -18.43 1.63
N LYS A 54 -8.34 -17.96 1.29
CA LYS A 54 -9.21 -18.56 0.26
C LYS A 54 -8.79 -18.15 -1.16
N GLY A 55 -7.93 -17.14 -1.24
CA GLY A 55 -7.41 -16.54 -2.46
C GLY A 55 -8.41 -15.64 -3.17
N GLU A 56 -9.30 -15.02 -2.40
CA GLU A 56 -10.18 -13.93 -2.81
C GLU A 56 -9.46 -12.61 -2.53
N ALA A 57 -9.59 -11.63 -3.42
CA ALA A 57 -9.02 -10.32 -3.29
C ALA A 57 -9.78 -9.52 -2.24
N GLU A 58 -9.02 -8.88 -1.35
CA GLU A 58 -9.53 -7.96 -0.35
C GLU A 58 -8.83 -6.62 -0.52
N VAL A 59 -9.61 -5.54 -0.45
CA VAL A 59 -9.14 -4.16 -0.61
C VAL A 59 -9.35 -3.41 0.69
N VAL A 60 -8.27 -2.86 1.22
CA VAL A 60 -8.30 -1.90 2.33
C VAL A 60 -8.22 -0.52 1.73
N GLN A 61 -9.26 0.28 1.93
CA GLN A 61 -9.21 1.70 1.56
C GLN A 61 -8.37 2.48 2.57
N ALA A 62 -7.51 3.35 2.06
CA ALA A 62 -6.86 4.35 2.89
C ALA A 62 -7.82 5.51 3.17
N ASP A 63 -7.53 6.27 4.22
CA ASP A 63 -8.24 7.51 4.50
C ASP A 63 -7.99 8.53 3.38
N HIS A 64 -9.06 9.17 2.90
CA HIS A 64 -9.00 10.22 1.89
C HIS A 64 -8.31 11.50 2.40
N ARG A 65 -8.13 11.65 3.73
CA ARG A 65 -7.40 12.78 4.34
C ARG A 65 -6.33 12.29 5.31
N PRO A 66 -5.21 11.75 4.79
CA PRO A 66 -4.18 11.14 5.64
C PRO A 66 -3.39 12.15 6.50
N PHE A 67 -3.50 13.47 6.22
CA PHE A 67 -2.77 14.52 6.96
C PHE A 67 -3.73 15.45 7.71
N VAL A 68 -3.47 15.62 9.01
CA VAL A 68 -3.98 16.77 9.77
C VAL A 68 -3.31 18.06 9.26
N ALA A 69 -4.01 19.20 9.28
CA ALA A 69 -3.58 20.44 8.62
C ALA A 69 -2.17 20.96 8.99
N GLU A 70 -1.61 20.51 10.11
CA GLU A 70 -0.29 20.87 10.63
C GLU A 70 0.85 19.94 10.17
N ALA A 71 0.55 18.76 9.61
CA ALA A 71 1.54 17.82 9.12
C ALA A 71 1.80 18.07 7.62
N ASN A 72 3.00 18.58 7.30
CA ASN A 72 3.56 18.72 5.93
C ASN A 72 2.60 19.30 4.88
N SER A 73 2.57 20.63 4.78
CA SER A 73 1.73 21.38 3.82
C SER A 73 1.92 20.93 2.37
N VAL A 74 3.15 20.53 1.98
CA VAL A 74 3.49 20.14 0.59
C VAL A 74 2.82 18.82 0.19
N GLU A 75 2.83 17.81 1.07
CA GLU A 75 2.18 16.52 0.80
C GLU A 75 0.67 16.67 0.84
N LYS A 76 0.12 17.46 1.77
CA LYS A 76 -1.32 17.73 1.88
C LYS A 76 -1.97 18.18 0.56
N PHE A 77 -1.31 19.05 -0.21
CA PHE A 77 -1.83 19.49 -1.52
C PHE A 77 -1.99 18.36 -2.54
N MET A 78 -1.25 17.26 -2.41
CA MET A 78 -1.35 16.10 -3.29
C MET A 78 -2.54 15.19 -2.98
N TYR A 79 -3.23 15.42 -1.85
CA TYR A 79 -4.41 14.66 -1.41
C TYR A 79 -5.66 15.52 -1.31
N GLU A 80 -5.52 16.85 -1.31
CA GLU A 80 -6.64 17.75 -1.49
C GLU A 80 -7.07 17.72 -2.96
N GLU A 81 -8.36 17.46 -3.26
CA GLU A 81 -8.94 17.46 -4.62
C GLU A 81 -8.83 18.81 -5.37
N ASN A 82 -8.00 19.73 -4.90
CA ASN A 82 -7.70 21.05 -5.45
C ASN A 82 -6.75 20.99 -6.66
N TYR A 83 -6.88 19.97 -7.52
CA TYR A 83 -6.12 19.88 -8.76
C TYR A 83 -6.87 20.60 -9.89
N GLY A 84 -6.20 21.53 -10.56
CA GLY A 84 -6.73 22.26 -11.72
C GLY A 84 -5.88 22.02 -12.97
N PRO A 85 -6.40 22.35 -14.17
CA PRO A 85 -5.63 22.22 -15.41
C PRO A 85 -4.32 23.02 -15.33
N VAL A 86 -3.20 22.36 -15.64
CA VAL A 86 -1.88 23.00 -15.61
C VAL A 86 -1.74 23.86 -16.87
N ARG A 87 -1.50 25.15 -16.67
CA ARG A 87 -1.23 26.09 -17.76
C ARG A 87 0.27 26.13 -18.03
N VAL A 88 0.69 25.57 -19.16
CA VAL A 88 2.08 25.59 -19.61
C VAL A 88 2.22 26.65 -20.70
N VAL A 89 3.00 27.69 -20.44
CA VAL A 89 3.32 28.70 -21.45
C VAL A 89 4.61 28.31 -22.17
N GLN A 90 4.53 27.94 -23.45
CA GLN A 90 5.69 27.69 -24.30
C GLN A 90 5.79 28.75 -25.39
N LYS A 91 6.95 29.43 -25.48
CA LYS A 91 7.23 30.46 -26.50
C LYS A 91 6.15 31.56 -26.62
N GLY A 92 5.49 31.90 -25.51
CA GLY A 92 4.42 32.92 -25.49
C GLY A 92 3.04 32.38 -25.86
N GLU A 93 2.91 31.09 -26.19
CA GLU A 93 1.62 30.41 -26.39
C GLU A 93 1.25 29.62 -25.12
N GLU A 94 0.05 29.85 -24.61
CA GLU A 94 -0.48 29.17 -23.43
C GLU A 94 -1.09 27.83 -23.86
N THR A 95 -0.38 26.73 -23.63
CA THR A 95 -0.93 25.38 -23.77
C THR A 95 -1.56 24.93 -22.46
N GLN A 96 -2.86 24.64 -22.48
CA GLN A 96 -3.56 24.04 -21.34
C GLN A 96 -3.40 22.53 -21.38
N ILE A 97 -2.71 21.96 -20.39
CA ILE A 97 -2.75 20.52 -20.16
C ILE A 97 -4.00 20.26 -19.33
N VAL A 98 -5.04 19.77 -19.99
CA VAL A 98 -6.27 19.33 -19.32
C VAL A 98 -5.99 17.99 -18.66
N ALA A 99 -5.90 17.98 -17.33
CA ALA A 99 -5.96 16.73 -16.58
C ALA A 99 -7.34 16.13 -16.85
N GLN A 100 -7.38 14.95 -17.46
CA GLN A 100 -8.62 14.19 -17.55
C GLN A 100 -9.04 13.85 -16.12
N ARG A 101 -10.28 14.18 -15.75
CA ARG A 101 -10.84 13.77 -14.46
C ARG A 101 -10.75 12.25 -14.39
N GLU A 102 -10.11 11.71 -13.35
CA GLU A 102 -10.18 10.27 -13.09
C GLU A 102 -11.65 9.86 -13.05
N GLU A 103 -11.99 8.85 -13.83
CA GLU A 103 -13.28 8.20 -13.73
C GLU A 103 -13.44 7.68 -12.29
N SER A 104 -14.65 7.78 -11.74
CA SER A 104 -14.93 7.30 -10.40
C SER A 104 -14.50 5.83 -10.28
N PHE A 105 -13.48 5.59 -9.47
CA PHE A 105 -12.95 4.27 -9.22
C PHE A 105 -13.95 3.43 -8.41
N SER A 106 -14.45 2.34 -9.00
CA SER A 106 -15.26 1.36 -8.27
C SER A 106 -14.33 0.34 -7.60
N ILE A 107 -14.38 0.28 -6.27
CA ILE A 107 -13.63 -0.71 -5.49
C ILE A 107 -14.05 -2.12 -5.89
N ASP A 108 -15.34 -2.33 -6.13
CA ASP A 108 -15.88 -3.64 -6.52
C ASP A 108 -15.26 -4.09 -7.85
N ALA A 109 -15.25 -3.20 -8.86
CA ALA A 109 -14.65 -3.48 -10.16
C ALA A 109 -13.12 -3.72 -10.06
N PHE A 110 -12.45 -2.99 -9.19
CA PHE A 110 -11.03 -3.19 -8.93
C PHE A 110 -10.74 -4.52 -8.23
N THR A 111 -11.59 -4.91 -7.29
CA THR A 111 -11.49 -6.19 -6.56
C THR A 111 -11.67 -7.34 -7.54
N GLU A 112 -12.70 -7.29 -8.38
CA GLU A 112 -12.93 -8.26 -9.46
C GLU A 112 -11.75 -8.36 -10.44
N MET A 113 -11.16 -7.21 -10.80
CA MET A 113 -9.97 -7.17 -11.65
C MET A 113 -8.77 -7.88 -10.98
N PHE A 114 -8.52 -7.61 -9.70
CA PHE A 114 -7.42 -8.25 -8.96
C PHE A 114 -7.67 -9.74 -8.74
N ASP A 115 -8.90 -10.17 -8.50
CA ASP A 115 -9.25 -11.59 -8.42
C ASP A 115 -8.86 -12.35 -9.70
N GLN A 116 -9.10 -11.75 -10.86
CA GLN A 116 -8.74 -12.34 -12.15
C GLN A 116 -7.23 -12.39 -12.40
N MET A 117 -6.47 -11.47 -11.81
CA MET A 117 -5.01 -11.38 -11.94
C MET A 117 -4.24 -12.28 -10.97
N ARG A 118 -4.94 -13.17 -10.25
CA ARG A 118 -4.31 -14.04 -9.25
C ARG A 118 -3.06 -14.73 -9.82
N PRO A 119 -1.87 -14.49 -9.23
CA PRO A 119 -0.66 -15.14 -9.71
C PRO A 119 -0.74 -16.65 -9.45
N ASN A 120 -0.28 -17.42 -10.43
CA ASN A 120 -0.15 -18.87 -10.30
C ASN A 120 1.11 -19.17 -9.46
N ILE A 121 0.97 -19.05 -8.13
CA ILE A 121 2.10 -19.23 -7.22
C ILE A 121 2.38 -20.73 -7.10
N VAL A 122 3.35 -21.22 -7.87
CA VAL A 122 4.02 -22.48 -7.57
C VAL A 122 4.74 -22.27 -6.23
N ALA A 123 4.28 -22.94 -5.18
CA ALA A 123 5.05 -23.00 -3.95
C ALA A 123 6.40 -23.65 -4.30
N LEU A 124 7.46 -22.85 -4.28
CA LEU A 124 8.80 -23.43 -4.20
C LEU A 124 8.85 -24.11 -2.84
N ASP A 125 9.03 -25.43 -2.83
CA ASP A 125 9.22 -26.20 -1.60
C ASP A 125 10.17 -25.44 -0.67
N GLU A 126 9.86 -25.39 0.63
CA GLU A 126 10.71 -24.71 1.61
C GLU A 126 12.17 -25.13 1.39
N PRO A 127 13.13 -24.17 1.36
CA PRO A 127 14.52 -24.53 1.17
C PRO A 127 14.94 -25.43 2.33
N VAL A 128 15.22 -26.69 2.03
CA VAL A 128 15.77 -27.65 3.00
C VAL A 128 17.13 -27.12 3.43
N PHE A 129 17.15 -26.41 4.56
CA PHE A 129 18.37 -25.90 5.15
C PHE A 129 19.15 -27.09 5.73
N GLY A 130 19.95 -27.71 4.89
CA GLY A 130 20.80 -28.84 5.26
C GLY A 130 21.66 -28.47 6.47
N LYS A 131 21.51 -29.23 7.56
CA LYS A 131 22.36 -29.12 8.74
C LYS A 131 23.81 -29.42 8.34
N LYS A 132 24.60 -28.38 8.04
CA LYS A 132 26.06 -28.52 7.90
C LYS A 132 26.69 -28.52 9.29
N THR A 133 27.04 -29.70 9.76
CA THR A 133 27.90 -29.87 10.93
C THR A 133 29.31 -29.40 10.57
N ILE A 134 29.75 -28.28 11.14
CA ILE A 134 31.13 -27.81 11.02
C ILE A 134 31.98 -28.70 11.93
N LYS A 135 32.84 -29.54 11.34
CA LYS A 135 33.93 -30.19 12.08
C LYS A 135 34.99 -29.12 12.36
N LYS A 136 35.24 -28.84 13.64
CA LYS A 136 36.38 -28.01 14.05
C LYS A 136 37.67 -28.75 13.70
N CYS A 137 38.56 -28.10 12.96
CA CYS A 137 39.97 -28.46 12.87
C CYS A 137 40.70 -27.93 14.11
#